data_AF-A0A3D1A0I5-F1
#
_entry.id   AF-A0A3D1A0I5-F1
#
_cell.length_a   1.000
_cell.length_b   1.000
_cell.length_c   1.000
_cell.angle_alpha   90.00
_cell.angle_beta   90.00
_cell.angle_gamma   90.00
#
_symmetry.space_group_name_H-M   'P 1'
#
loop_
_entity.id
_entity.type
_entity.pdbx_description
1 polymer ?
#
loop_
_entity_poly.entity_id
_entity_poly.type
_entity_poly.pdbx_seq_one_letter_code
_entity_poly.pdbx_strand_id
1 'polypeptide(L)'
;DERAYASTAWICRINEAAKNQDADEDEVSWRDRWLWEECEERKLAQARKNARGRQCGFCGERGHNARTCPAKKQHIKDCDAMRGLAHRVLAACLKKAGIVPGALMRVREWSWKANDYQQVMCMVTGIDWDRVAEAGHDTKGGLPRQLDQWFKGPMIKVRKPNGDETLMRIPQNIQQQSFYRYYEEEDAGWGLLSGVPGGNLNKDNGWMGDNETLISPEASGIYLYGARAERGERIVDTDLQPEIDRLVNQVSRYQDY
;
A
#
# COMPACT_ATOMS: atom_id res chain seq x y z
N ASP A 1 -9.34 24.52 -15.54
CA ASP A 1 -8.85 25.51 -14.57
C ASP A 1 -7.38 25.33 -14.28
N GLU A 2 -6.74 26.44 -13.87
CA GLU A 2 -5.35 26.59 -13.39
C GLU A 2 -4.20 26.75 -14.39
N ARG A 3 -4.46 27.35 -15.55
CA ARG A 3 -3.49 28.26 -16.17
C ARG A 3 -4.22 29.50 -16.67
N ALA A 4 -4.87 30.21 -15.75
CA ALA A 4 -5.29 31.57 -16.02
C ALA A 4 -4.00 32.39 -16.21
N TYR A 5 -3.64 32.54 -17.48
CA TYR A 5 -2.64 33.44 -18.01
C TYR A 5 -2.55 34.67 -17.11
N ALA A 6 -1.39 34.90 -16.49
CA ALA A 6 -1.01 36.25 -16.12
C ALA A 6 -1.12 37.06 -17.42
N SER A 7 -2.16 37.88 -17.52
CA SER A 7 -2.50 38.52 -18.78
C SER A 7 -1.28 39.31 -19.21
N THR A 8 -0.76 39.03 -20.41
CA THR A 8 0.34 39.78 -21.01
C THR A 8 -0.04 41.24 -21.29
N ALA A 9 -1.24 41.66 -20.88
CA ALA A 9 -1.71 43.03 -20.85
C ALA A 9 -0.73 44.00 -20.18
N TRP A 10 0.05 43.57 -19.18
CA TRP A 10 1.09 44.42 -18.58
C TRP A 10 2.28 44.65 -19.53
N ILE A 11 2.67 43.65 -20.30
CA ILE A 11 3.71 43.76 -21.35
C ILE A 11 3.21 44.67 -22.47
N CYS A 12 1.93 44.57 -22.85
CA CYS A 12 1.34 45.47 -23.85
C CYS A 12 1.32 46.92 -23.37
N ARG A 13 0.97 47.18 -22.09
CA ARG A 13 0.99 48.53 -21.51
C ARG A 13 2.38 49.13 -21.44
N ILE A 14 3.40 48.34 -21.12
CA ILE A 14 4.80 48.79 -21.13
C ILE A 14 5.25 49.12 -22.55
N ASN A 15 4.91 48.28 -23.53
CA ASN A 15 5.27 48.52 -24.92
C ASN A 15 4.48 49.69 -25.56
N GLU A 16 3.26 49.96 -25.10
CA GLU A 16 2.49 51.17 -25.46
C GLU A 16 3.09 52.42 -24.82
N ALA A 17 3.45 52.36 -23.53
CA ALA A 17 4.11 53.46 -22.83
C ALA A 17 5.48 53.80 -23.45
N ALA A 18 6.26 52.78 -23.84
CA ALA A 18 7.56 52.97 -24.51
C ALA A 18 7.44 53.51 -25.96
N LYS A 19 6.27 53.38 -26.60
CA LYS A 19 6.00 53.98 -27.93
C LYS A 19 5.62 55.45 -27.86
N ASN A 20 5.10 55.91 -26.71
CA ASN A 20 4.89 57.32 -26.45
C ASN A 20 6.22 57.92 -26.00
N GLN A 21 7.06 58.31 -26.98
CA GLN A 21 8.41 58.86 -26.81
C GLN A 21 8.48 60.25 -26.12
N ASP A 22 7.51 60.59 -25.25
CA ASP A 22 7.42 61.86 -24.52
C ASP A 22 6.86 61.66 -23.08
N ALA A 23 7.06 60.47 -22.48
CA ALA A 23 6.88 60.32 -21.05
C ALA A 23 8.21 60.64 -20.36
N ASP A 24 8.28 61.78 -19.66
CA ASP A 24 9.39 62.16 -18.78
C ASP A 24 9.88 60.92 -18.00
N GLU A 25 11.20 60.71 -18.00
CA GLU A 25 11.88 59.50 -17.47
C GLU A 25 11.60 59.20 -15.97
N ASP A 26 10.89 60.08 -15.25
CA ASP A 26 10.96 60.17 -13.79
C ASP A 26 9.73 59.70 -12.99
N GLU A 27 8.66 59.17 -13.60
CA GLU A 27 7.50 58.69 -12.83
C GLU A 27 7.22 57.19 -13.00
N VAL A 28 8.20 56.35 -12.64
CA VAL A 28 7.85 55.00 -12.15
C VAL A 28 7.05 55.20 -10.86
N SER A 29 5.74 55.00 -10.94
CA SER A 29 4.83 55.11 -9.79
C SER A 29 5.41 54.35 -8.61
N TRP A 30 5.40 54.95 -7.41
CA TRP A 30 5.88 54.32 -6.18
C TRP A 30 5.31 52.90 -5.98
N ARG A 31 4.09 52.64 -6.47
CA ARG A 31 3.45 51.31 -6.47
C ARG A 31 4.17 50.30 -7.38
N ASP A 32 4.58 50.70 -8.57
CA ASP A 32 5.30 49.84 -9.50
C ASP A 32 6.70 49.52 -8.94
N ARG A 33 7.40 50.52 -8.38
CA ARG A 33 8.68 50.29 -7.71
C ARG A 33 8.57 49.30 -6.54
N TRP A 34 7.56 49.45 -5.69
CA TRP A 34 7.30 48.52 -4.59
C TRP A 34 7.00 47.09 -5.07
N LEU A 35 6.20 46.95 -6.14
CA LEU A 35 5.89 45.65 -6.73
C LEU A 35 7.14 44.96 -7.32
N TRP A 36 8.05 45.75 -7.90
CA TRP A 36 9.34 45.28 -8.42
C TRP A 36 10.25 44.79 -7.31
N GLU A 37 10.43 45.59 -6.24
CA GLU A 37 11.22 45.23 -5.07
C GLU A 37 10.70 43.93 -4.42
N GLU A 38 9.37 43.78 -4.27
CA GLU A 38 8.77 42.55 -3.73
C GLU A 38 8.99 41.33 -4.65
N CYS A 39 8.90 41.52 -5.97
CA CYS A 39 9.17 40.46 -6.95
C CYS A 39 10.65 40.04 -6.98
N GLU A 40 11.57 40.98 -6.88
CA GLU A 40 13.00 40.70 -6.76
C GLU A 40 13.34 39.99 -5.45
N GLU A 41 12.78 40.43 -4.34
CA GLU A 41 12.94 39.77 -3.04
C GLU A 41 12.43 38.32 -3.09
N ARG A 42 11.26 38.08 -3.70
CA ARG A 42 10.72 36.73 -3.92
C ARG A 42 11.64 35.88 -4.79
N LYS A 43 12.19 36.45 -5.87
CA LYS A 43 13.17 35.75 -6.75
C LYS A 43 14.47 35.44 -6.01
N LEU A 44 15.00 36.37 -5.23
CA LEU A 44 16.21 36.18 -4.42
C LEU A 44 15.99 35.15 -3.30
N ALA A 45 14.83 35.18 -2.63
CA ALA A 45 14.46 34.17 -1.65
C ALA A 45 14.32 32.78 -2.28
N GLN A 46 13.73 32.70 -3.48
CA GLN A 46 13.62 31.46 -4.25
C GLN A 46 15.00 30.95 -4.73
N ALA A 47 15.87 31.85 -5.20
CA ALA A 47 17.24 31.53 -5.59
C ALA A 47 18.05 31.03 -4.39
N ARG A 48 17.93 31.67 -3.21
CA ARG A 48 18.54 31.22 -1.95
C ARG A 48 18.00 29.84 -1.52
N LYS A 49 16.70 29.58 -1.66
CA LYS A 49 16.10 28.26 -1.40
C LYS A 49 16.63 27.20 -2.36
N ASN A 50 16.73 27.51 -3.65
CA ASN A 50 17.26 26.61 -4.66
C ASN A 50 18.77 26.35 -4.48
N ALA A 51 19.53 27.36 -4.07
CA ALA A 51 20.97 27.29 -3.83
C ALA A 51 21.35 26.36 -2.65
N ARG A 52 20.46 26.16 -1.67
CA ARG A 52 20.65 25.17 -0.59
C ARG A 52 20.64 23.73 -1.10
N GLY A 53 20.24 23.51 -2.35
CA GLY A 53 20.07 22.21 -2.96
C GLY A 53 18.79 21.53 -2.44
N ARG A 54 18.08 20.83 -3.32
CA ARG A 54 16.95 20.02 -2.89
C ARG A 54 17.48 18.85 -2.04
N GLN A 55 16.92 18.71 -0.84
CA GLN A 55 17.08 17.52 -0.02
C GLN A 55 15.99 16.50 -0.41
N CYS A 56 16.38 15.25 -0.59
CA CYS A 56 15.46 14.16 -0.84
C CYS A 56 14.65 13.86 0.42
N GLY A 57 13.31 13.93 0.33
CA GLY A 57 12.42 13.61 1.46
C GLY A 57 12.42 12.12 1.87
N PHE A 58 13.02 11.24 1.06
CA PHE A 58 13.15 9.81 1.36
C PHE A 58 14.49 9.52 2.06
N CYS A 59 15.61 9.54 1.34
CA CYS A 59 16.92 9.22 1.93
C CYS A 59 17.55 10.37 2.75
N GLY A 60 17.11 11.62 2.55
CA GLY A 60 17.69 12.79 3.23
C GLY A 60 18.94 13.36 2.55
N GLU A 61 19.42 12.77 1.47
CA GLU A 61 20.59 13.24 0.71
C GLU A 61 20.25 14.39 -0.24
N ARG A 62 21.26 15.16 -0.68
CA ARG A 62 21.10 16.27 -1.62
C ARG A 62 21.40 15.82 -3.06
N GLY A 63 20.90 16.59 -4.03
CA GLY A 63 21.19 16.38 -5.46
C GLY A 63 20.13 15.60 -6.24
N HIS A 64 19.11 15.07 -5.56
CA HIS A 64 17.97 14.42 -6.20
C HIS A 64 16.67 14.67 -5.44
N ASN A 65 15.52 14.33 -6.04
CA ASN A 65 14.22 14.41 -5.39
C ASN A 65 13.72 13.00 -5.03
N ALA A 66 12.69 12.90 -4.18
CA ALA A 66 12.15 11.59 -3.77
C ALA A 66 11.68 10.71 -4.95
N ARG A 67 11.20 11.31 -6.05
CA ARG A 67 10.77 10.60 -7.27
C ARG A 67 11.94 9.99 -8.06
N THR A 68 13.12 10.60 -8.00
CA THR A 68 14.33 10.14 -8.69
C THR A 68 15.33 9.48 -7.75
N CYS A 69 14.95 9.24 -6.49
CA CYS A 69 15.82 8.65 -5.47
C CYS A 69 16.10 7.17 -5.79
N PRO A 70 17.36 6.75 -5.91
CA PRO A 70 17.71 5.34 -6.15
C PRO A 70 17.29 4.46 -4.97
N ALA A 71 17.50 4.91 -3.73
CA ALA A 71 17.06 4.19 -2.53
C ALA A 71 15.54 4.01 -2.48
N LYS A 72 14.75 5.01 -2.91
CA LYS A 72 13.29 4.85 -2.99
C LYS A 72 12.88 3.83 -4.05
N LYS A 73 13.54 3.83 -5.21
CA LYS A 73 13.27 2.84 -6.26
C LYS A 73 13.56 1.42 -5.79
N GLN A 74 14.67 1.23 -5.07
CA GLN A 74 15.01 -0.07 -4.50
C GLN A 74 13.99 -0.50 -3.44
N HIS A 75 13.63 0.41 -2.52
CA HIS A 75 12.61 0.18 -1.50
C HIS A 75 11.26 -0.28 -2.08
N ILE A 76 10.84 0.29 -3.21
CA ILE A 76 9.61 -0.14 -3.89
C ILE A 76 9.72 -1.59 -4.36
N LYS A 77 10.84 -1.97 -4.98
CA LYS A 77 11.08 -3.36 -5.40
C LYS A 77 11.06 -4.32 -4.21
N ASP A 78 11.72 -3.95 -3.11
CA ASP A 78 11.77 -4.77 -1.91
C ASP A 78 10.36 -4.96 -1.29
N CYS A 79 9.56 -3.89 -1.29
CA CYS A 79 8.15 -3.96 -0.87
C CYS A 79 7.34 -4.89 -1.78
N ASP A 80 7.49 -4.78 -3.10
CA ASP A 80 6.75 -5.61 -4.05
C ASP A 80 7.14 -7.10 -3.94
N ALA A 81 8.43 -7.39 -3.74
CA ALA A 81 8.93 -8.75 -3.52
C ALA A 81 8.34 -9.37 -2.24
N MET A 82 8.29 -8.58 -1.16
CA MET A 82 7.71 -9.00 0.10
C MET A 82 6.20 -9.18 0.03
N ARG A 83 5.50 -8.35 -0.75
CA ARG A 83 4.07 -8.54 -1.03
C ARG A 83 3.82 -9.84 -1.78
N GLY A 84 4.66 -10.16 -2.77
CA GLY A 84 4.63 -11.45 -3.47
C GLY A 84 4.88 -12.64 -2.53
N LEU A 85 5.82 -12.54 -1.59
CA LEU A 85 6.02 -13.55 -0.55
C LEU A 85 4.76 -13.72 0.32
N ALA A 86 4.19 -12.60 0.77
CA ALA A 86 2.99 -12.60 1.59
C ALA A 86 1.80 -13.29 0.91
N HIS A 87 1.61 -13.02 -0.39
CA HIS A 87 0.57 -13.68 -1.18
C HIS A 87 0.78 -15.19 -1.27
N ARG A 88 2.02 -15.65 -1.48
CA ARG A 88 2.33 -17.09 -1.54
C ARG A 88 2.10 -17.79 -0.20
N VAL A 89 2.57 -17.20 0.90
CA VAL A 89 2.37 -17.75 2.25
C VAL A 89 0.88 -17.82 2.58
N LEU A 90 0.15 -16.71 2.37
CA LEU A 90 -1.29 -16.69 2.60
C LEU A 90 -2.03 -17.69 1.72
N ALA A 91 -1.63 -17.84 0.45
CA ALA A 91 -2.23 -18.81 -0.45
C ALA A 91 -2.07 -20.25 0.07
N ALA A 92 -0.90 -20.60 0.60
CA ALA A 92 -0.67 -21.90 1.22
C ALA A 92 -1.59 -22.09 2.46
N CYS A 93 -1.68 -21.07 3.32
CA CYS A 93 -2.57 -21.09 4.49
C CYS A 93 -4.05 -21.28 4.11
N LEU A 94 -4.56 -20.51 3.15
CA LEU A 94 -5.96 -20.55 2.73
C LEU A 94 -6.32 -21.88 2.06
N LYS A 95 -5.43 -22.43 1.22
CA LYS A 95 -5.60 -23.75 0.62
C LYS A 95 -5.69 -24.84 1.68
N LYS A 96 -4.80 -24.81 2.67
CA LYS A 96 -4.81 -25.78 3.77
C LYS A 96 -6.05 -25.66 4.64
N ALA A 97 -6.50 -24.43 4.93
CA ALA A 97 -7.74 -24.17 5.65
C ALA A 97 -9.01 -24.48 4.83
N GLY A 98 -8.88 -24.76 3.53
CA GLY A 98 -10.02 -24.98 2.64
C GLY A 98 -10.83 -23.71 2.34
N ILE A 99 -10.27 -22.51 2.59
CA ILE A 99 -10.89 -21.23 2.22
C ILE A 99 -10.48 -20.91 0.80
N VAL A 100 -11.24 -21.46 -0.14
CA VAL A 100 -11.01 -21.33 -1.57
C VAL A 100 -12.37 -21.14 -2.26
N PRO A 101 -12.41 -20.68 -3.52
CA PRO A 101 -13.66 -20.62 -4.27
C PRO A 101 -14.50 -21.89 -4.13
N GLY A 102 -15.77 -21.72 -3.76
CA GLY A 102 -16.70 -22.79 -3.45
C GLY A 102 -16.86 -23.13 -1.96
N ALA A 103 -15.97 -22.63 -1.09
CA ALA A 103 -16.13 -22.80 0.36
C ALA A 103 -17.38 -22.06 0.87
N LEU A 104 -18.04 -22.61 1.89
CA LEU A 104 -19.19 -21.99 2.52
C LEU A 104 -18.76 -21.32 3.82
N MET A 105 -19.08 -20.04 3.94
CA MET A 105 -18.91 -19.24 5.14
C MET A 105 -20.28 -18.84 5.68
N ARG A 106 -20.36 -18.57 6.98
CA ARG A 106 -21.53 -17.96 7.62
C ARG A 106 -21.22 -16.50 7.94
N VAL A 107 -22.23 -15.67 7.90
CA VAL A 107 -22.21 -14.30 8.42
C VAL A 107 -23.50 -14.02 9.17
N ARG A 108 -23.37 -13.30 10.28
CA ARG A 108 -24.48 -12.84 11.10
C ARG A 108 -24.94 -11.48 10.59
N GLU A 109 -26.14 -11.44 10.03
CA GLU A 109 -26.74 -10.22 9.48
C GLU A 109 -28.10 -9.93 10.11
N TRP A 110 -28.40 -8.65 10.31
CA TRP A 110 -29.71 -8.24 10.83
C TRP A 110 -30.79 -8.42 9.76
N SER A 111 -31.85 -9.16 10.10
CA SER A 111 -33.00 -9.37 9.22
C SER A 111 -34.19 -8.57 9.72
N TRP A 112 -34.53 -7.49 9.01
CA TRP A 112 -35.70 -6.66 9.33
C TRP A 112 -37.02 -7.46 9.35
N LYS A 113 -37.12 -8.52 8.54
CA LYS A 113 -38.31 -9.38 8.49
C LYS A 113 -38.48 -10.22 9.75
N ALA A 114 -37.37 -10.67 10.34
CA ALA A 114 -37.38 -11.49 11.55
C ALA A 114 -37.21 -10.66 12.83
N ASN A 115 -36.87 -9.37 12.70
CA ASN A 115 -36.47 -8.49 13.80
C ASN A 115 -35.39 -9.12 14.70
N ASP A 116 -34.48 -9.87 14.08
CA ASP A 116 -33.39 -10.58 14.75
C ASP A 116 -32.22 -10.79 13.77
N TYR A 117 -31.06 -11.15 14.32
CA TYR A 117 -29.90 -11.57 13.55
C TYR A 117 -30.08 -12.98 13.00
N GLN A 118 -29.88 -13.12 11.70
CA GLN A 118 -29.90 -14.41 11.01
C GLN A 118 -28.51 -14.78 10.53
N GLN A 119 -28.21 -16.07 10.58
CA GLN A 119 -27.00 -16.62 9.99
C GLN A 119 -27.25 -16.82 8.49
N VAL A 120 -26.60 -16.01 7.68
CA VAL A 120 -26.64 -16.09 6.22
C VAL A 120 -25.43 -16.90 5.76
N MET A 121 -25.68 -17.92 4.94
CA MET A 121 -24.62 -18.69 4.31
C MET A 121 -24.14 -17.95 3.05
N CYS A 122 -22.84 -17.77 2.92
CA CYS A 122 -22.20 -17.14 1.77
C CYS A 122 -21.21 -18.11 1.15
N MET A 123 -21.10 -18.07 -0.17
CA MET A 123 -20.14 -18.88 -0.91
C MET A 123 -18.91 -18.02 -1.22
N VAL A 124 -17.72 -18.53 -0.92
CA VAL A 124 -16.46 -17.90 -1.33
C VAL A 124 -16.37 -17.93 -2.85
N THR A 125 -16.18 -16.77 -3.46
CA THR A 125 -15.98 -16.64 -4.91
C THR A 125 -14.51 -16.41 -5.27
N GLY A 126 -13.74 -15.84 -4.34
CA GLY A 126 -12.32 -15.60 -4.53
C GLY A 126 -11.67 -14.80 -3.41
N ILE A 127 -10.43 -14.40 -3.63
CA ILE A 127 -9.63 -13.56 -2.74
C ILE A 127 -9.27 -12.28 -3.48
N ASP A 128 -9.36 -11.15 -2.79
CA ASP A 128 -8.89 -9.85 -3.23
C ASP A 128 -7.44 -9.65 -2.77
N TRP A 129 -6.47 -10.03 -3.62
CA TRP A 129 -5.05 -9.93 -3.29
C TRP A 129 -4.57 -8.48 -3.23
N ASP A 130 -5.31 -7.53 -3.80
CA ASP A 130 -4.96 -6.12 -3.67
C ASP A 130 -5.01 -5.61 -2.23
N ARG A 131 -5.82 -6.28 -1.40
CA ARG A 131 -5.99 -5.97 0.03
C ARG A 131 -5.08 -6.75 0.95
N VAL A 132 -4.23 -7.61 0.40
CA VAL A 132 -3.27 -8.42 1.16
C VAL A 132 -1.92 -7.70 1.15
N ALA A 133 -1.34 -7.53 2.34
CA ALA A 133 -0.01 -6.94 2.52
C ALA A 133 0.16 -5.63 1.73
N GLU A 134 -0.64 -4.62 2.06
CA GLU A 134 -0.59 -3.30 1.43
C GLU A 134 0.84 -2.72 1.49
N ALA A 135 1.44 -2.47 0.33
CA ALA A 135 2.83 -2.07 0.22
C ALA A 135 3.02 -0.62 0.71
N GLY A 136 3.81 -0.45 1.78
CA GLY A 136 4.14 0.86 2.34
C GLY A 136 5.20 1.62 1.54
N HIS A 137 4.99 1.83 0.24
CA HIS A 137 5.98 2.44 -0.69
C HIS A 137 6.47 3.83 -0.27
N ASP A 138 5.63 4.59 0.44
CA ASP A 138 5.93 5.95 0.88
C ASP A 138 6.53 6.03 2.29
N THR A 139 6.53 4.93 3.04
CA THR A 139 7.09 4.90 4.39
C THR A 139 8.46 4.22 4.39
N LYS A 140 9.41 4.76 5.16
CA LYS A 140 10.72 4.12 5.36
C LYS A 140 10.62 2.73 6.00
N GLY A 141 9.52 2.46 6.72
CA GLY A 141 9.26 1.18 7.36
C GLY A 141 8.92 0.05 6.39
N GLY A 142 8.55 0.38 5.15
CA GLY A 142 8.19 -0.59 4.12
C GLY A 142 6.91 -1.34 4.47
N LEU A 143 6.90 -2.64 4.16
CA LEU A 143 5.79 -3.52 4.53
C LEU A 143 5.71 -3.77 6.04
N PRO A 144 4.51 -4.05 6.56
CA PRO A 144 4.36 -4.49 7.93
C PRO A 144 5.19 -5.75 8.22
N ARG A 145 5.97 -5.70 9.30
CA ARG A 145 6.84 -6.83 9.72
C ARG A 145 6.08 -8.00 10.35
N GLN A 146 4.81 -7.79 10.71
CA GLN A 146 3.96 -8.77 11.37
C GLN A 146 2.92 -9.33 10.39
N LEU A 147 2.74 -10.64 10.39
CA LEU A 147 1.80 -11.37 9.54
C LEU A 147 0.36 -10.84 9.69
N ASP A 148 -0.07 -10.57 10.92
CA ASP A 148 -1.40 -10.02 11.26
C ASP A 148 -1.66 -8.65 10.64
N GLN A 149 -0.60 -7.86 10.41
CA GLN A 149 -0.74 -6.57 9.74
C GLN A 149 -0.93 -6.72 8.22
N TRP A 150 -0.68 -7.90 7.64
CA TRP A 150 -1.02 -8.19 6.24
C TRP A 150 -2.54 -8.35 6.05
N PHE A 151 -3.29 -8.57 7.12
CA PHE A 151 -4.72 -8.91 7.11
C PHE A 151 -5.63 -7.84 7.73
N LYS A 152 -5.21 -6.56 7.71
CA LYS A 152 -5.95 -5.46 8.37
C LYS A 152 -7.38 -5.27 7.86
N GLY A 153 -7.72 -5.72 6.65
CA GLY A 153 -9.04 -5.57 6.04
C GLY A 153 -9.74 -6.89 5.66
N PRO A 154 -11.05 -6.84 5.33
CA PRO A 154 -11.73 -7.95 4.68
C PRO A 154 -11.20 -8.13 3.25
N MET A 155 -10.90 -9.38 2.87
CA MET A 155 -10.24 -9.74 1.61
C MET A 155 -10.90 -10.92 0.88
N ILE A 156 -11.69 -11.74 1.58
CA ILE A 156 -12.33 -12.92 1.01
C ILE A 156 -13.60 -12.43 0.30
N LYS A 157 -13.65 -12.54 -1.03
CA LYS A 157 -14.85 -12.27 -1.81
C LYS A 157 -15.84 -13.40 -1.58
N VAL A 158 -17.03 -13.05 -1.13
CA VAL A 158 -18.13 -13.99 -0.95
C VAL A 158 -19.39 -13.50 -1.65
N ARG A 159 -20.20 -14.44 -2.10
CA ARG A 159 -21.52 -14.21 -2.66
C ARG A 159 -22.58 -14.69 -1.68
N LYS A 160 -23.51 -13.79 -1.36
CA LYS A 160 -24.68 -14.05 -0.52
C LYS A 160 -25.79 -14.77 -1.31
N PRO A 161 -26.80 -15.35 -0.64
CA PRO A 161 -27.90 -16.05 -1.32
C PRO A 161 -28.76 -15.13 -2.19
N ASN A 162 -28.79 -13.84 -1.91
CA ASN A 162 -29.50 -12.83 -2.70
C ASN A 162 -28.73 -12.39 -3.96
N GLY A 163 -27.52 -12.92 -4.19
CA GLY A 163 -26.66 -12.56 -5.31
C GLY A 163 -25.65 -11.45 -5.02
N ASP A 164 -25.76 -10.77 -3.88
CA ASP A 164 -24.84 -9.69 -3.53
C ASP A 164 -23.44 -10.23 -3.24
N GLU A 165 -22.43 -9.48 -3.69
CA GLU A 165 -21.03 -9.78 -3.39
C GLU A 165 -20.54 -8.86 -2.28
N THR A 166 -19.81 -9.42 -1.32
CA THR A 166 -19.20 -8.68 -0.22
C THR A 166 -17.84 -9.25 0.13
N LEU A 167 -17.10 -8.53 0.98
CA LEU A 167 -15.80 -8.94 1.45
C LEU A 167 -15.89 -9.37 2.91
N MET A 168 -15.29 -10.51 3.21
CA MET A 168 -15.18 -11.06 4.57
C MET A 168 -13.73 -11.14 5.02
N ARG A 169 -13.56 -11.12 6.34
CA ARG A 169 -12.27 -11.33 7.00
C ARG A 169 -12.00 -12.82 7.14
N ILE A 170 -10.73 -13.16 7.33
CA ILE A 170 -10.32 -14.52 7.71
C ILE A 170 -10.98 -14.84 9.07
N PRO A 171 -11.66 -15.99 9.21
CA PRO A 171 -12.22 -16.42 10.49
C PRO A 171 -11.15 -16.55 11.57
N GLN A 172 -11.45 -16.11 12.80
CA GLN A 172 -10.48 -15.99 13.90
C GLN A 172 -9.95 -17.35 14.42
N ASN A 173 -10.71 -18.43 14.30
CA ASN A 173 -10.39 -19.75 14.88
C ASN A 173 -9.64 -20.71 13.95
N ILE A 174 -8.87 -20.15 13.02
CA ILE A 174 -8.16 -20.96 12.04
C ILE A 174 -6.74 -21.18 12.56
N GLN A 175 -6.34 -22.45 12.72
CA GLN A 175 -5.00 -22.83 13.21
C GLN A 175 -3.87 -22.30 12.31
N GLN A 176 -4.19 -21.83 11.11
CA GLN A 176 -3.27 -21.22 10.15
C GLN A 176 -3.05 -19.69 10.37
N GLN A 177 -3.44 -19.14 11.52
CA GLN A 177 -3.15 -17.76 11.92
C GLN A 177 -1.80 -17.61 12.66
N SER A 178 -1.29 -16.38 12.74
CA SER A 178 -0.17 -16.02 13.60
C SER A 178 -0.48 -16.23 15.08
N PHE A 179 0.57 -16.37 15.89
CA PHE A 179 0.49 -16.52 17.35
C PHE A 179 -0.13 -15.33 18.11
N TYR A 180 -0.55 -14.27 17.41
CA TYR A 180 -1.07 -13.04 18.03
C TYR A 180 -2.55 -13.21 18.40
N ARG A 181 -2.82 -13.88 19.52
CA ARG A 181 -4.17 -14.07 20.07
C ARG A 181 -4.64 -12.83 20.83
N TYR A 182 -5.50 -12.00 20.23
CA TYR A 182 -6.27 -11.00 20.96
C TYR A 182 -7.66 -11.49 21.39
N TYR A 183 -8.21 -12.50 20.72
CA TYR A 183 -9.54 -13.03 20.98
C TYR A 183 -9.48 -14.56 20.95
N GLU A 184 -9.81 -15.21 22.06
CA GLU A 184 -9.84 -16.67 22.18
C GLU A 184 -11.22 -17.26 21.86
N GLU A 185 -12.23 -16.38 21.68
CA GLU A 185 -13.61 -16.76 21.43
C GLU A 185 -13.94 -16.77 19.93
N GLU A 186 -14.79 -17.71 19.50
CA GLU A 186 -15.31 -17.69 18.14
C GLU A 186 -16.00 -16.37 17.83
N ASP A 187 -15.63 -15.74 16.71
CA ASP A 187 -16.39 -14.60 16.22
C ASP A 187 -17.80 -15.05 15.82
N ALA A 188 -18.81 -14.65 16.60
CA ALA A 188 -20.21 -14.94 16.32
C ALA A 188 -20.71 -14.22 15.05
N GLY A 189 -19.94 -13.27 14.51
CA GLY A 189 -20.22 -12.46 13.34
C GLY A 189 -19.97 -13.17 12.02
N TRP A 190 -18.92 -13.99 11.90
CA TRP A 190 -18.64 -14.76 10.67
C TRP A 190 -17.74 -15.96 10.93
N GLY A 191 -17.81 -16.98 10.08
CA GLY A 191 -16.97 -18.18 10.22
C GLY A 191 -16.98 -19.09 9.00
N LEU A 192 -16.02 -20.03 8.94
CA LEU A 192 -16.01 -21.08 7.94
C LEU A 192 -17.01 -22.17 8.36
N LEU A 193 -17.93 -22.53 7.45
CA LEU A 193 -18.90 -23.60 7.67
C LEU A 193 -18.44 -24.91 7.00
N SER A 194 -18.02 -24.81 5.74
CA SER A 194 -17.49 -25.95 4.97
C SER A 194 -16.36 -25.49 4.08
N GLY A 195 -15.14 -25.95 4.36
CA GLY A 195 -13.99 -25.75 3.49
C GLY A 195 -14.03 -26.66 2.26
N VAL A 196 -13.32 -26.28 1.21
CA VAL A 196 -13.09 -27.12 0.03
C VAL A 196 -11.63 -27.61 0.05
N PRO A 197 -11.37 -28.82 0.56
CA PRO A 197 -10.00 -29.33 0.69
C PRO A 197 -9.39 -29.54 -0.69
N GLY A 198 -8.15 -29.06 -0.87
CA GLY A 198 -7.41 -29.20 -2.14
C GLY A 198 -7.93 -28.33 -3.28
N GLY A 199 -8.89 -27.42 -3.03
CA GLY A 199 -9.32 -26.47 -4.05
C GLY A 199 -8.23 -25.45 -4.37
N ASN A 200 -8.30 -24.89 -5.58
CA ASN A 200 -7.36 -23.88 -6.03
C ASN A 200 -7.86 -22.47 -5.72
N LEU A 201 -6.92 -21.59 -5.35
CA LEU A 201 -7.19 -20.17 -5.21
C LEU A 201 -7.19 -19.49 -6.56
N ASN A 202 -8.04 -18.49 -6.67
CA ASN A 202 -8.06 -17.58 -7.79
C ASN A 202 -6.85 -16.64 -7.66
N LYS A 203 -5.97 -16.60 -8.67
CA LYS A 203 -4.76 -15.75 -8.72
C LYS A 203 -4.98 -14.46 -9.52
N ASP A 204 -6.22 -14.06 -9.69
CA ASP A 204 -6.63 -12.80 -10.32
C ASP A 204 -6.72 -11.67 -9.28
N ASN A 205 -6.84 -10.42 -9.73
CA ASN A 205 -7.07 -9.24 -8.87
C ASN A 205 -5.97 -9.00 -7.81
N GLY A 206 -4.79 -8.54 -8.25
CA GLY A 206 -3.72 -8.09 -7.37
C GLY A 206 -2.67 -9.14 -7.00
N TRP A 207 -2.74 -10.35 -7.56
CA TRP A 207 -1.77 -11.40 -7.28
C TRP A 207 -0.36 -11.05 -7.77
N MET A 208 0.54 -10.74 -6.84
CA MET A 208 1.97 -10.54 -7.08
C MET A 208 2.84 -11.76 -6.74
N GLY A 209 2.25 -12.90 -6.38
CA GLY A 209 2.99 -14.02 -5.78
C GLY A 209 3.94 -14.75 -6.73
N ASP A 210 3.71 -14.67 -8.03
CA ASP A 210 4.57 -15.29 -9.04
C ASP A 210 5.67 -14.34 -9.57
N ASN A 211 5.71 -13.09 -9.08
CA ASN A 211 6.72 -12.12 -9.51
C ASN A 211 8.09 -12.47 -8.93
N GLU A 212 9.07 -12.62 -9.81
CA GLU A 212 10.49 -12.69 -9.46
C GLU A 212 11.05 -11.27 -9.39
N THR A 213 11.24 -10.75 -8.18
CA THR A 213 11.80 -9.41 -7.97
C THR A 213 13.12 -9.53 -7.21
N LEU A 214 14.17 -8.91 -7.75
CA LEU A 214 15.46 -8.77 -7.07
C LEU A 214 15.31 -7.90 -5.83
N ILE A 215 15.88 -8.36 -4.73
CA ILE A 215 15.80 -7.78 -3.40
C ILE A 215 17.19 -7.31 -3.02
N SER A 216 17.26 -6.13 -2.40
CA SER A 216 18.52 -5.62 -1.87
C SER A 216 18.92 -6.38 -0.59
N PRO A 217 20.22 -6.66 -0.35
CA PRO A 217 20.69 -7.29 0.89
C PRO A 217 20.27 -6.52 2.15
N GLU A 218 20.05 -5.21 2.03
CA GLU A 218 19.60 -4.31 3.09
C GLU A 218 18.10 -4.42 3.42
N ALA A 219 17.33 -5.21 2.66
CA ALA A 219 15.90 -5.46 2.86
C ALA A 219 15.64 -6.32 4.12
N SER A 220 15.94 -5.76 5.29
CA SER A 220 15.81 -6.38 6.61
C SER A 220 14.42 -6.96 6.89
N GLY A 221 13.37 -6.44 6.24
CA GLY A 221 11.98 -6.90 6.44
C GLY A 221 11.76 -8.38 6.10
N ILE A 222 12.46 -8.90 5.08
CA ILE A 222 12.35 -10.32 4.67
C ILE A 222 12.99 -11.20 5.74
N TYR A 223 14.18 -10.81 6.20
CA TYR A 223 14.97 -11.54 7.19
C TYR A 223 14.40 -11.44 8.62
N LEU A 224 13.61 -10.39 8.90
CA LEU A 224 12.93 -10.19 10.19
C LEU A 224 11.59 -10.93 10.27
N TYR A 225 11.08 -11.48 9.18
CA TYR A 225 9.88 -12.33 9.20
C TYR A 225 10.18 -13.58 10.06
N GLY A 226 9.64 -13.60 11.30
CA GLY A 226 9.87 -14.67 12.28
C GLY A 226 10.82 -14.34 13.44
N ALA A 227 11.49 -13.18 13.45
CA ALA A 227 12.48 -12.85 14.48
C ALA A 227 11.90 -12.55 15.89
N ARG A 228 10.56 -12.41 16.00
CA ARG A 228 9.88 -12.10 17.28
C ARG A 228 9.08 -13.26 17.88
N ALA A 229 8.93 -14.37 17.17
CA ALA A 229 8.47 -15.59 17.82
C ALA A 229 9.67 -16.17 18.57
N GLU A 230 9.61 -16.27 19.89
CA GLU A 230 10.71 -16.71 20.77
C GLU A 230 11.29 -18.10 20.41
N ARG A 231 10.72 -18.79 19.40
CA ARG A 231 11.14 -20.11 18.89
C ARG A 231 11.18 -20.24 17.35
N GLY A 232 11.03 -19.15 16.59
CA GLY A 232 10.99 -19.23 15.12
C GLY A 232 9.71 -19.83 14.52
N GLU A 233 8.71 -20.15 15.34
CA GLU A 233 7.38 -20.60 14.92
C GLU A 233 6.59 -19.41 14.36
N ARG A 234 6.29 -19.42 13.06
CA ARG A 234 5.73 -18.24 12.35
C ARG A 234 4.20 -18.24 12.33
N ILE A 235 3.62 -19.43 12.32
CA ILE A 235 2.19 -19.73 12.29
C ILE A 235 1.95 -20.84 13.32
N VAL A 236 0.77 -20.88 13.93
CA VAL A 236 0.42 -21.91 14.95
C VAL A 236 0.50 -23.33 14.36
N ASP A 237 0.23 -23.48 13.07
CA ASP A 237 0.30 -24.73 12.33
C ASP A 237 1.75 -25.12 11.95
N THR A 238 2.34 -26.03 12.72
CA THR A 238 3.72 -26.53 12.54
C THR A 238 3.94 -27.26 11.23
N ASP A 239 2.92 -27.92 10.68
CA ASP A 239 3.04 -28.71 9.45
C ASP A 239 3.20 -27.82 8.21
N LEU A 240 2.79 -26.54 8.29
CA LEU A 240 2.93 -25.58 7.20
C LEU A 240 4.31 -24.91 7.18
N GLN A 241 5.05 -24.97 8.30
CA GLN A 241 6.34 -24.32 8.47
C GLN A 241 7.38 -24.70 7.39
N PRO A 242 7.53 -25.98 6.98
CA PRO A 242 8.49 -26.36 5.93
C PRO A 242 8.18 -25.73 4.56
N GLU A 243 6.90 -25.60 4.21
CA GLU A 243 6.48 -24.96 2.97
C GLU A 243 6.77 -23.45 3.01
N ILE A 244 6.50 -22.80 4.14
CA ILE A 244 6.80 -21.37 4.36
C ILE A 244 8.30 -21.13 4.25
N ASP A 245 9.12 -21.96 4.88
CA ASP A 245 10.58 -21.82 4.83
C ASP A 245 11.10 -21.99 3.40
N ARG A 246 10.51 -22.92 2.62
CA ARG A 246 10.80 -23.04 1.19
C ARG A 246 10.46 -21.77 0.42
N LEU A 247 9.30 -21.17 0.66
CA LEU A 247 8.87 -19.93 0.00
C LEU A 247 9.79 -18.74 0.34
N VAL A 248 10.16 -18.61 1.61
CA VAL A 248 11.12 -17.59 2.05
C VAL A 248 12.48 -17.79 1.38
N ASN A 249 12.97 -19.03 1.37
CA ASN A 249 14.26 -19.36 0.73
C ASN A 249 14.25 -19.09 -0.79
N GLN A 250 13.11 -19.26 -1.48
CA GLN A 250 13.00 -18.89 -2.89
C GLN A 250 13.19 -17.40 -3.12
N VAL A 251 12.59 -16.58 -2.26
CA VAL A 251 12.68 -15.12 -2.33
C VAL A 251 14.09 -14.65 -2.01
N SER A 252 14.72 -15.23 -0.99
CA SER A 252 16.09 -14.88 -0.58
C SER A 252 17.17 -15.21 -1.61
N ARG A 253 16.89 -16.01 -2.65
CA ARG A 253 17.85 -16.32 -3.75
C ARG A 253 18.05 -15.15 -4.71
N TYR A 254 17.11 -14.22 -4.77
CA TYR A 254 17.14 -13.08 -5.70
C TYR A 254 17.80 -11.86 -5.05
N GLN A 255 18.98 -12.04 -4.45
CA GLN A 255 19.77 -10.93 -3.89
C GLN A 255 20.61 -10.29 -4.99
N ASP A 256 20.56 -8.96 -5.09
CA ASP A 256 21.59 -8.21 -5.81
C ASP A 256 22.88 -8.21 -4.96
N TYR A 257 24.02 -8.59 -5.55
CA TYR A 257 25.36 -8.52 -4.93
C TYR A 257 25.98 -7.12 -5.05
#